data_AF-A0AAN8AZD4-F1
#
_entry.id   AF-A0AAN8AZD4-F1
#
_cell.length_a   1.000
_cell.length_b   1.000
_cell.length_c   1.000
_cell.angle_alpha   90.00
_cell.angle_beta   90.00
_cell.angle_gamma   90.00
#
_symmetry.space_group_name_H-M   'P 1'
#
loop_
_entity.id
_entity.type
_entity.pdbx_description
1 polymer ?
#
loop_
_entity_poly.entity_id
_entity_poly.type
_entity_poly.pdbx_seq_one_letter_code
_entity_poly.pdbx_strand_id
1 'polypeptide(L)'
;MYVTLKRWSFLPFATILLSIHPTLTAVVNSTADCPGFLLDEKTPNVPGVLENGRILDQNRYKAICQTFENKRRFVTLYDTSKRIPVFSAFKYRGTDGTNE
;
A
#
# COMPACT_ATOMS: atom_id res chain seq x y z
N MET A 1 9.06 56.93 -31.42
CA MET A 1 7.83 56.50 -30.74
C MET A 1 8.06 55.08 -30.25
N TYR A 2 8.49 54.92 -29.00
CA TYR A 2 8.85 53.61 -28.43
C TYR A 2 7.62 53.06 -27.73
N VAL A 3 7.17 51.86 -28.10
CA VAL A 3 6.11 51.16 -27.38
C VAL A 3 6.72 50.58 -26.12
N THR A 4 6.28 51.07 -24.96
CA THR A 4 6.60 50.49 -23.66
C THR A 4 6.05 49.07 -23.63
N LEU A 5 6.92 48.07 -23.79
CA LEU A 5 6.55 46.67 -23.62
C LEU A 5 6.26 46.45 -22.14
N LYS A 6 4.96 46.51 -21.79
CA LYS A 6 4.44 46.18 -20.46
C LYS A 6 4.92 44.77 -20.12
N ARG A 7 5.92 44.70 -19.24
CA ARG A 7 6.41 43.45 -18.66
C ARG A 7 5.30 42.90 -17.77
N TRP A 8 4.38 42.17 -18.38
CA TRP A 8 3.39 41.39 -17.66
C TRP A 8 4.19 40.32 -16.92
N SER A 9 4.20 40.42 -15.60
CA SER A 9 4.83 39.44 -14.73
C SER A 9 4.24 38.07 -15.05
N PHE A 10 4.94 37.29 -15.87
CA PHE A 10 4.71 35.85 -15.96
C PHE A 10 5.02 35.31 -14.57
N LEU A 11 3.97 35.07 -13.78
CA LEU A 11 4.06 34.24 -12.59
C LEU A 11 4.86 33.00 -12.98
N PRO A 12 6.04 32.74 -12.38
CA PRO A 12 6.74 31.51 -12.65
C PRO A 12 5.78 30.39 -12.29
N PHE A 13 5.53 29.51 -13.25
CA PHE A 13 4.78 28.28 -13.09
C PHE A 13 5.40 27.56 -11.90
N ALA A 14 4.80 27.73 -10.70
CA ALA A 14 5.31 27.16 -9.48
C ALA A 14 5.20 25.65 -9.67
N THR A 15 6.33 25.01 -9.97
CA THR A 15 6.42 23.57 -10.12
C THR A 15 6.21 22.97 -8.73
N ILE A 16 4.95 22.67 -8.42
CA ILE A 16 4.61 21.77 -7.33
C ILE A 16 5.18 20.41 -7.75
N LEU A 17 6.42 20.14 -7.37
CA LEU A 17 6.97 18.79 -7.35
C LEU A 17 6.22 18.06 -6.23
N LEU A 18 5.07 17.48 -6.56
CA LEU A 18 4.47 16.47 -5.70
C LEU A 18 5.53 15.39 -5.51
N SER A 19 6.00 15.23 -4.27
CA SER A 19 6.88 14.13 -3.88
C SER A 19 6.09 12.82 -4.00
N ILE A 20 6.07 12.24 -5.20
CA ILE A 20 5.48 10.92 -5.44
C ILE A 20 6.43 9.91 -4.79
N HIS A 21 6.15 9.57 -3.55
CA HIS A 21 6.81 8.45 -2.90
C HIS A 21 6.33 7.16 -3.57
N PRO A 22 7.23 6.25 -3.96
CA PRO A 22 6.85 5.02 -4.61
C PRO A 22 6.04 4.15 -3.63
N THR A 23 4.75 4.03 -3.91
CA THR A 23 3.91 2.98 -3.37
C THR A 23 3.89 1.83 -4.38
N LEU A 24 4.27 0.64 -3.95
CA LEU A 24 4.21 -0.57 -4.77
C LEU A 24 3.23 -1.54 -4.13
N THR A 25 2.29 -2.01 -4.95
CA THR A 25 1.35 -3.06 -4.56
C THR A 25 1.64 -4.30 -5.38
N ALA A 26 1.84 -5.42 -4.71
CA ALA A 26 2.04 -6.71 -5.37
C ALA A 26 0.95 -7.70 -4.96
N VAL A 27 0.38 -8.39 -5.93
CA VAL A 27 -0.43 -9.60 -5.67
C VAL A 27 0.55 -10.75 -5.48
N VAL A 28 0.48 -11.42 -4.34
CA VAL A 28 1.34 -12.53 -3.96
C VAL A 28 0.53 -13.83 -3.86
N ASN A 29 1.20 -14.98 -3.86
CA ASN A 29 0.53 -16.28 -3.89
C ASN A 29 -0.02 -16.66 -2.51
N SER A 30 0.69 -16.28 -1.45
CA SER A 30 0.31 -16.53 -0.07
C SER A 30 0.49 -15.27 0.78
N THR A 31 -0.28 -15.16 1.86
CA THR A 31 -0.05 -14.13 2.89
C THR A 31 1.32 -14.28 3.56
N ALA A 32 1.88 -15.50 3.59
CA ALA A 32 3.22 -15.77 4.10
C ALA A 32 4.34 -15.18 3.22
N ASP A 33 4.06 -14.88 1.94
CA ASP A 33 5.01 -14.21 1.04
C ASP A 33 5.17 -12.71 1.40
N CYS A 34 4.41 -12.22 2.37
CA CYS A 34 4.46 -10.88 2.94
C CYS A 34 4.56 -10.91 4.49
N PRO A 35 5.71 -11.36 5.03
CA PRO A 35 5.91 -11.57 6.46
C PRO A 35 6.04 -10.27 7.25
N GLY A 36 5.98 -10.35 8.58
CA GLY A 36 6.25 -9.24 9.50
C GLY A 36 5.03 -8.56 10.10
N PHE A 37 3.82 -8.98 9.70
CA PHE A 37 2.57 -8.32 10.06
C PHE A 37 1.57 -9.22 10.78
N LEU A 38 1.65 -10.54 10.57
CA LEU A 38 0.76 -11.51 11.19
C LEU A 38 1.23 -11.83 12.60
N LEU A 39 0.29 -12.02 13.53
CA LEU A 39 0.60 -12.40 14.90
C LEU A 39 1.36 -13.74 14.89
N ASP A 40 2.54 -13.76 15.52
CA ASP A 40 3.45 -14.90 15.56
C ASP A 40 3.83 -15.46 14.17
N GLU A 41 3.81 -14.61 13.13
CA GLU A 41 3.99 -14.99 11.71
C GLU A 41 3.05 -16.11 11.24
N LYS A 42 1.92 -16.28 11.94
CA LYS A 42 0.98 -17.36 11.69
C LYS A 42 -0.16 -16.90 10.80
N THR A 43 -0.32 -17.58 9.68
CA THR A 43 -1.46 -17.38 8.79
C THR A 43 -2.78 -17.70 9.50
N PRO A 44 -3.75 -16.76 9.55
CA PRO A 44 -5.04 -17.00 10.18
C PRO A 44 -5.82 -18.07 9.41
N ASN A 45 -6.65 -18.82 10.13
CA ASN A 45 -7.58 -19.76 9.51
C ASN A 45 -8.95 -19.07 9.35
N VAL A 46 -9.40 -18.92 8.11
CA VAL A 46 -10.68 -18.34 7.73
C VAL A 46 -11.45 -19.41 6.93
N PRO A 47 -12.41 -20.11 7.55
CA PRO A 47 -13.14 -21.21 6.90
C PRO A 47 -13.74 -20.80 5.56
N GLY A 48 -13.57 -21.63 4.53
CA GLY A 48 -14.05 -21.37 3.17
C GLY A 48 -13.26 -20.31 2.39
N VAL A 49 -12.18 -19.76 2.96
CA VAL A 49 -11.34 -18.72 2.32
C VAL A 49 -9.86 -19.07 2.37
N LEU A 50 -9.32 -19.24 3.58
CA LEU A 50 -7.90 -19.43 3.86
C LEU A 50 -7.76 -20.51 4.94
N GLU A 51 -7.41 -21.73 4.54
CA GLU A 51 -7.33 -22.87 5.46
C GLU A 51 -5.94 -23.48 5.41
N ASN A 52 -5.37 -23.77 6.57
CA ASN A 52 -4.02 -24.36 6.70
C ASN A 52 -2.96 -23.58 5.90
N GLY A 53 -3.07 -22.24 5.88
CA GLY A 53 -2.16 -21.37 5.14
C GLY A 53 -2.39 -21.29 3.63
N ARG A 54 -3.42 -21.97 3.10
CA ARG A 54 -3.73 -22.02 1.67
C ARG A 54 -5.02 -21.27 1.36
N ILE A 55 -4.93 -20.32 0.44
CA ILE A 55 -6.11 -19.67 -0.14
C ILE A 55 -6.84 -20.69 -1.00
N LEU A 56 -8.11 -20.96 -0.68
CA LEU A 56 -8.87 -22.05 -1.31
C LEU A 56 -9.31 -21.71 -2.74
N ASP A 57 -9.69 -20.47 -2.98
CA ASP A 57 -10.07 -19.94 -4.30
C ASP A 57 -9.15 -18.78 -4.67
N GLN A 58 -8.07 -19.10 -5.38
CA GLN A 58 -7.10 -18.13 -5.87
C GLN A 58 -7.66 -17.23 -6.97
N ASN A 59 -8.80 -17.55 -7.60
CA ASN A 59 -9.40 -16.68 -8.60
C ASN A 59 -10.16 -15.52 -7.92
N ARG A 60 -10.81 -15.82 -6.79
CA ARG A 60 -11.57 -14.82 -6.02
C ARG A 60 -10.72 -14.09 -4.98
N TYR A 61 -9.92 -14.79 -4.21
CA TYR A 61 -9.18 -14.22 -3.09
C TYR A 61 -7.73 -13.98 -3.48
N LYS A 62 -7.23 -12.77 -3.21
CA LYS A 62 -5.87 -12.36 -3.54
C LYS A 62 -5.16 -11.87 -2.28
N ALA A 63 -3.99 -12.44 -1.99
CA ALA A 63 -3.08 -11.85 -1.01
C ALA A 63 -2.38 -10.66 -1.68
N ILE A 64 -2.39 -9.52 -1.02
CA ILE A 64 -1.85 -8.27 -1.50
C ILE A 64 -0.82 -7.78 -0.49
N CYS A 65 0.37 -7.47 -0.97
CA CYS A 65 1.45 -6.92 -0.17
C CYS A 65 1.72 -5.47 -0.60
N GLN A 66 1.66 -4.54 0.37
CA GLN A 66 1.91 -3.12 0.11
C GLN A 66 3.27 -2.69 0.64
N THR A 67 3.96 -1.93 -0.20
CA THR A 67 5.29 -1.37 0.05
C THR A 67 5.22 0.14 -0.12
N PHE A 68 5.80 0.87 0.82
CA PHE A 68 5.97 2.33 0.78
C PHE A 68 7.42 2.64 1.14
N GLU A 69 8.09 3.43 0.29
CA GLU A 69 9.52 3.77 0.45
C GLU A 69 10.41 2.53 0.59
N ASN A 70 10.18 1.54 -0.28
CA ASN A 70 10.88 0.25 -0.26
C ASN A 70 10.72 -0.57 1.03
N LYS A 71 9.88 -0.13 1.97
CA LYS A 71 9.55 -0.85 3.20
C LYS A 71 8.16 -1.48 3.05
N ARG A 72 8.06 -2.79 3.29
CA ARG A 72 6.77 -3.48 3.41
C ARG A 72 5.99 -2.82 4.55
N ARG A 73 4.71 -2.50 4.35
CA ARG A 73 3.88 -1.80 5.35
C ARG A 73 2.73 -2.62 5.88
N PHE A 74 2.08 -3.42 5.04
CA PHE A 74 1.00 -4.30 5.45
C PHE A 74 0.71 -5.38 4.40
N VAL A 75 0.00 -6.40 4.86
CA VAL A 75 -0.58 -7.47 4.04
C VAL A 75 -2.10 -7.44 4.15
N THR A 76 -2.79 -7.70 3.05
CA THR A 76 -4.24 -7.79 2.98
C THR A 76 -4.63 -9.06 2.24
N LEU A 77 -5.57 -9.85 2.78
CA LEU A 77 -6.29 -10.84 1.98
C LEU A 77 -7.58 -10.20 1.48
N TYR A 78 -7.74 -10.11 0.16
CA TYR A 78 -8.80 -9.35 -0.47
C TYR A 78 -9.76 -10.25 -1.25
N ASP A 79 -11.07 -10.06 -1.06
CA ASP A 79 -12.10 -10.70 -1.87
C ASP A 79 -12.43 -9.83 -3.08
N THR A 80 -11.99 -10.25 -4.27
CA THR A 80 -12.19 -9.48 -5.51
C THR A 80 -13.64 -9.49 -5.99
N SER A 81 -14.43 -10.51 -5.65
CA SER A 81 -15.84 -10.60 -6.03
C SER A 81 -16.68 -9.62 -5.22
N LYS A 82 -16.43 -9.55 -3.90
CA LYS A 82 -17.13 -8.63 -2.99
C LYS A 82 -16.49 -7.26 -2.89
N ARG A 83 -15.25 -7.11 -3.39
CA ARG A 83 -14.46 -5.88 -3.37
C ARG A 83 -14.20 -5.36 -1.95
N ILE A 84 -13.98 -6.27 -1.00
CA ILE A 84 -13.70 -5.95 0.40
C ILE A 84 -12.49 -6.76 0.90
N PRO A 85 -11.71 -6.22 1.86
CA PRO A 85 -10.72 -7.04 2.55
C PRO A 85 -11.42 -8.08 3.42
N VAL A 86 -10.93 -9.32 3.37
CA VAL A 86 -11.26 -10.35 4.37
C VAL A 86 -10.57 -9.99 5.69
N PHE A 87 -9.29 -9.64 5.60
CA PHE A 87 -8.54 -9.02 6.69
C PHE A 87 -7.35 -8.22 6.14
N SER A 88 -6.84 -7.31 6.96
CA SER A 88 -5.55 -6.66 6.78
C SER A 88 -4.75 -6.77 8.07
N ALA A 89 -3.43 -6.85 7.95
CA ALA A 89 -2.51 -6.87 9.08
C ALA A 89 -1.36 -5.90 8.83
N PHE A 90 -1.06 -5.08 9.83
CA PHE A 90 0.01 -4.10 9.81
C PHE A 90 0.58 -3.97 11.23
N LYS A 91 1.84 -3.54 11.34
CA LYS A 91 2.46 -3.27 12.62
C LYS A 91 2.24 -1.81 12.98
N TYR A 92 1.47 -1.56 14.04
CA TYR A 92 1.39 -0.22 14.62
C TYR A 92 2.75 0.13 15.23
N ARG A 93 3.36 1.19 14.72
CA ARG A 93 4.49 1.86 15.36
C ARG A 93 3.88 3.11 15.98
N GLY A 94 3.86 3.18 17.31
CA GLY A 94 3.53 4.43 17.98
C GLY A 94 4.48 5.53 17.50
N THR A 95 4.07 6.78 17.62
CA THR A 95 5.06 7.86 17.64
C THR A 95 5.82 7.72 18.96
N ASP A 96 6.87 6.92 18.98
CA ASP A 96 7.93 7.17 19.95
C ASP A 96 8.41 8.57 19.55
N GLY A 97 8.28 9.57 20.44
CA GLY A 97 8.51 10.99 20.16
C GLY A 97 9.95 11.36 19.80
N THR A 98 10.59 10.59 18.94
CA THR A 98 11.95 10.73 18.44
C THR A 98 11.97 10.30 16.98
N ASN A 99 11.69 11.28 16.13
CA ASN A 99 12.19 11.55 14.79
C ASN A 99 12.64 10.34 13.93
N GLU A 100 11.85 10.11 12.89
CA GLU A 100 12.20 9.41 11.65
C GLU A 100 13.42 10.03 10.94
#